data_AF-A0A1F9ZFV8-F1
#
_entry.id   AF-A0A1F9ZFV8-F1
#
_cell.length_a   1.000
_cell.length_b   1.000
_cell.length_c   1.000
_cell.angle_alpha   90.00
_cell.angle_beta   90.00
_cell.angle_gamma   90.00
#
_symmetry.space_group_name_H-M   'P 1'
#
loop_
_entity.id
_entity.type
_entity.pdbx_description
1 polymer ?
#
loop_
_entity_poly.entity_id
_entity_poly.type
_entity_poly.pdbx_seq_one_letter_code
_entity_poly.pdbx_strand_id
1 'polypeptide(L)'
;MRRLREDESGVASTVGTIMALLVFLTFMNLIVGQYVPVWMKDSEASHMSGAFGQMGTFKGNVDLQMLAALMAQNAGVHHVPITTFSPVTLGVDGIPIFAGATLGTLDSFPLQSPWTTQLAYNIRGVSTKLNESSSGRIVLDVFNRYYLHQAIIYENGAVVRWQNDGQSIRANPTFEVEVVNNTVQVSWVQVSLFGQGSAAGSQTEGIHAKLIGVDRQDYTGVTSDLWMNSTTPYGVAWVQFFNATLGTAFGVGRDAFTTCPPYCFAQSYLAGKIQTVSITTPYYKLTADWKNSKLAYDIVVQIYNYPTHPSPAKPITIVRLQHAFVNVAIGERGSDVQI
;
A
#
# COMPACT_ATOMS: atom_id res chain seq x y z
N MET A 1 67.51 -60.41 -1.82
CA MET A 1 66.07 -60.21 -1.56
C MET A 1 65.86 -58.81 -0.99
N ARG A 2 65.51 -57.83 -1.83
CA ARG A 2 65.19 -56.46 -1.40
C ARG A 2 63.68 -56.43 -1.17
N ARG A 3 63.25 -56.37 0.09
CA ARG A 3 61.83 -56.30 0.45
C ARG A 3 61.27 -54.97 -0.07
N LEU A 4 60.29 -55.07 -0.96
CA LEU A 4 59.31 -54.03 -1.25
C LEU A 4 58.62 -53.67 0.08
N ARG A 5 59.09 -52.59 0.71
CA ARG A 5 58.37 -51.91 1.78
C ARG A 5 57.55 -50.83 1.06
N GLU A 6 56.57 -51.30 0.29
CA GLU A 6 55.64 -50.49 -0.47
C GLU A 6 54.64 -49.82 0.48
N ASP A 7 54.60 -48.50 0.41
CA ASP A 7 53.39 -47.66 0.31
C ASP A 7 52.32 -47.65 1.41
N GLU A 8 52.43 -48.40 2.51
CA GLU A 8 51.42 -48.36 3.58
C GLU A 8 51.26 -46.96 4.22
N SER A 9 52.35 -46.21 4.35
CA SER A 9 52.32 -44.84 4.88
C SER A 9 51.78 -43.82 3.87
N GLY A 10 51.99 -44.05 2.57
CA GLY A 10 51.44 -43.22 1.49
C GLY A 10 49.93 -43.41 1.38
N VAL A 11 49.49 -44.67 1.36
CA VAL A 11 48.07 -45.05 1.33
C VAL A 11 47.33 -44.53 2.57
N ALA A 12 47.89 -44.65 3.78
CA ALA A 12 47.27 -44.12 4.99
C ALA A 12 47.11 -42.58 4.97
N SER A 13 48.09 -41.86 4.41
CA SER A 13 48.00 -40.41 4.24
C SER A 13 46.93 -40.01 3.21
N THR A 14 46.87 -40.70 2.07
CA THR A 14 45.84 -40.47 1.04
C THR A 14 44.43 -40.81 1.54
N VAL A 15 44.26 -41.89 2.29
CA VAL A 15 42.97 -42.23 2.90
C VAL A 15 42.56 -41.20 3.95
N GLY A 16 43.51 -40.72 4.76
CA GLY A 16 43.27 -39.66 5.73
C GLY A 16 42.83 -38.34 5.08
N THR A 17 43.47 -37.93 3.97
CA THR A 17 43.08 -36.71 3.25
C THR A 17 41.73 -36.87 2.56
N ILE A 18 41.44 -38.03 1.96
CA ILE A 18 40.12 -38.32 1.37
C ILE A 18 39.03 -38.26 2.43
N MET A 19 39.23 -38.87 3.60
CA MET A 19 38.26 -38.81 4.70
C MET A 19 38.07 -37.38 5.21
N ALA A 20 39.15 -36.61 5.37
CA ALA A 20 39.05 -35.21 5.78
C ALA A 20 38.27 -34.36 4.77
N LEU A 21 38.51 -34.56 3.47
CA LEU A 21 37.78 -33.89 2.40
C LEU A 21 36.30 -34.29 2.38
N LEU A 22 35.98 -35.57 2.58
CA LEU A 22 34.59 -36.03 2.66
C LEU A 22 33.87 -35.37 3.84
N VAL A 23 34.47 -35.36 5.03
CA VAL A 23 33.90 -34.71 6.20
C VAL A 23 33.70 -33.22 5.93
N PHE A 24 34.70 -32.53 5.39
CA PHE A 24 34.58 -31.11 5.01
C PHE A 24 33.44 -30.87 4.00
N LEU A 25 33.33 -31.70 2.96
CA LEU A 25 32.27 -31.60 1.96
C LEU A 25 30.89 -31.88 2.57
N THR A 26 30.77 -32.82 3.51
CA THR A 26 29.49 -33.06 4.20
C THR A 26 29.06 -31.87 5.04
N PHE A 27 29.99 -31.24 5.78
CA PHE A 27 29.70 -30.01 6.52
C PHE A 27 29.35 -28.85 5.59
N MET A 28 30.10 -28.70 4.48
CA MET A 28 29.81 -27.68 3.48
C MET A 28 28.41 -27.86 2.87
N ASN A 29 28.04 -29.10 2.56
CA ASN A 29 26.72 -29.42 2.03
C ASN A 29 25.60 -29.15 3.04
N LEU A 30 25.84 -29.40 4.32
CA LEU A 30 24.89 -29.07 5.39
C LEU A 30 24.71 -27.54 5.49
N ILE A 31 25.79 -26.78 5.47
CA ILE A 31 25.75 -25.30 5.50
C ILE A 31 24.97 -24.75 4.31
N VAL A 32 25.31 -25.16 3.08
CA VAL A 32 24.67 -24.66 1.85
C VAL A 32 23.22 -25.14 1.73
N GLY A 33 22.94 -26.39 2.12
CA GLY A 33 21.63 -27.00 1.96
C GLY A 33 20.61 -26.64 3.05
N GLN A 34 21.04 -26.32 4.26
CA GLN A 34 20.13 -26.10 5.40
C GLN A 34 20.30 -24.73 6.05
N TYR A 35 21.53 -24.27 6.32
CA TYR A 35 21.73 -23.02 7.05
C TYR A 35 21.54 -21.79 6.18
N VAL A 36 22.13 -21.78 4.97
CA VAL A 36 22.07 -20.63 4.06
C VAL A 36 20.61 -20.27 3.69
N PRO A 37 19.73 -21.21 3.30
CA PRO A 37 18.34 -20.88 2.99
C PRO A 37 17.56 -20.31 4.17
N VAL A 38 17.78 -20.82 5.39
CA VAL A 38 17.11 -20.33 6.60
C VAL A 38 17.56 -18.91 6.93
N TRP A 39 18.87 -18.66 6.88
CA TRP A 39 19.41 -17.32 7.11
C TRP A 39 18.91 -16.32 6.07
N MET A 40 18.90 -16.70 4.79
CA MET A 40 18.36 -15.84 3.73
C MET A 40 16.86 -15.57 3.91
N LYS A 41 16.07 -16.56 4.29
CA LYS A 41 14.64 -16.38 4.59
C LYS A 41 14.41 -15.35 5.70
N ASP A 42 15.17 -15.43 6.78
CA ASP A 42 15.06 -14.48 7.89
C ASP A 42 15.51 -13.07 7.48
N SER A 43 16.54 -12.98 6.63
CA SER A 43 17.02 -11.70 6.09
C SER A 43 15.98 -11.05 5.17
N GLU A 44 15.38 -11.80 4.24
CA GLU A 44 14.30 -11.33 3.37
C GLU A 44 13.05 -10.93 4.18
N ALA A 45 12.67 -11.70 5.19
CA ALA A 45 11.54 -11.36 6.07
C ALA A 45 11.80 -10.05 6.86
N SER A 46 13.01 -9.91 7.42
CA SER A 46 13.42 -8.70 8.13
C SER A 46 13.48 -7.48 7.20
N HIS A 47 13.97 -7.66 5.97
CA HIS A 47 14.00 -6.62 4.95
C HIS A 47 12.61 -6.12 4.62
N MET A 48 11.64 -7.00 4.36
CA MET A 48 10.26 -6.58 4.08
C MET A 48 9.63 -5.78 5.22
N SER A 49 9.93 -6.14 6.48
CA SER A 49 9.48 -5.37 7.64
C SER A 49 10.12 -3.98 7.70
N GLY A 50 11.42 -3.88 7.41
CA GLY A 50 12.14 -2.61 7.35
C GLY A 50 11.63 -1.71 6.21
N ALA A 51 11.46 -2.28 5.01
CA ALA A 51 10.92 -1.61 3.85
C ALA A 51 9.51 -1.06 4.08
N PHE A 52 8.68 -1.79 4.82
CA PHE A 52 7.36 -1.30 5.22
C PHE A 52 7.47 -0.06 6.12
N GLY A 53 8.37 -0.09 7.10
CA GLY A 53 8.67 1.07 7.96
C GLY A 53 9.14 2.28 7.15
N GLN A 54 10.01 2.06 6.16
CA GLN A 54 10.53 3.10 5.27
C GLN A 54 9.42 3.75 4.42
N MET A 55 8.48 2.95 3.87
CA MET A 55 7.30 3.47 3.18
C MET A 55 6.33 4.20 4.13
N GLY A 56 6.26 3.78 5.39
CA GLY A 56 5.59 4.52 6.46
C GLY A 56 6.21 5.89 6.74
N THR A 57 7.56 5.98 6.73
CA THR A 57 8.28 7.25 6.84
C THR A 57 7.98 8.17 5.66
N PHE A 58 7.96 7.64 4.43
CA PHE A 58 7.55 8.41 3.25
C PHE A 58 6.13 8.99 3.41
N LYS A 59 5.16 8.15 3.82
CA LYS A 59 3.81 8.61 4.14
C LYS A 59 3.83 9.73 5.19
N GLY A 60 4.53 9.53 6.30
CA GLY A 60 4.63 10.53 7.37
C GLY A 60 5.22 11.85 6.90
N ASN A 61 6.23 11.81 6.01
CA ASN A 61 6.81 13.01 5.42
C ASN A 61 5.81 13.78 4.54
N VAL A 62 4.99 13.07 3.75
CA VAL A 62 3.91 13.69 2.97
C VAL A 62 2.86 14.31 3.90
N ASP A 63 2.40 13.56 4.90
CA ASP A 63 1.40 14.03 5.86
C ASP A 63 1.88 15.28 6.64
N LEU A 64 3.15 15.31 7.05
CA LEU A 64 3.77 16.47 7.73
C LEU A 64 3.88 17.68 6.81
N GLN A 65 4.27 17.49 5.54
CA GLN A 65 4.28 18.58 4.56
C GLN A 65 2.86 19.14 4.38
N MET A 66 1.86 18.26 4.27
CA MET A 66 0.46 18.66 4.13
C MET A 66 -0.02 19.46 5.34
N LEU A 67 0.31 19.01 6.54
CA LEU A 67 0.00 19.74 7.77
C LEU A 67 0.68 21.11 7.79
N ALA A 68 1.96 21.20 7.42
CA ALA A 68 2.68 22.46 7.36
C ALA A 68 2.06 23.44 6.34
N ALA A 69 1.63 22.95 5.17
CA ALA A 69 0.95 23.75 4.16
C ALA A 69 -0.41 24.27 4.65
N LEU A 70 -1.20 23.43 5.32
CA LEU A 70 -2.48 23.84 5.93
C LEU A 70 -2.29 24.88 7.02
N MET A 71 -1.28 24.72 7.89
CA MET A 71 -1.00 25.69 8.95
C MET A 71 -0.59 27.05 8.37
N ALA A 72 0.22 27.06 7.31
CA ALA A 72 0.57 28.27 6.60
C ALA A 72 -0.66 28.93 5.96
N GLN A 73 -1.52 28.15 5.30
CA GLN A 73 -2.78 28.63 4.71
C GLN A 73 -3.71 29.25 5.77
N ASN A 74 -3.88 28.59 6.92
CA ASN A 74 -4.71 29.08 8.02
C ASN A 74 -4.15 30.35 8.67
N ALA A 75 -2.82 30.50 8.73
CA ALA A 75 -2.17 31.71 9.22
C ALA A 75 -2.10 32.84 8.17
N GLY A 76 -2.58 32.61 6.95
CA GLY A 76 -2.52 33.57 5.86
C GLY A 76 -1.09 33.87 5.37
N VAL A 77 -0.15 32.96 5.60
CA VAL A 77 1.26 33.09 5.19
C VAL A 77 1.59 32.16 4.03
N HIS A 78 2.59 32.53 3.25
CA HIS A 78 3.05 31.70 2.14
C HIS A 78 3.74 30.43 2.64
N HIS A 79 3.28 29.27 2.20
CA HIS A 79 3.97 28.01 2.42
C HIS A 79 5.20 27.93 1.51
N VAL A 80 6.38 27.67 2.08
CA VAL A 80 7.60 27.39 1.32
C VAL A 80 7.78 25.88 1.23
N PRO A 81 7.60 25.26 0.05
CA PRO A 81 7.72 23.82 -0.11
C PRO A 81 9.15 23.33 0.14
N ILE A 82 9.29 22.23 0.88
CA ILE A 82 10.56 21.53 1.08
C ILE A 82 10.56 20.20 0.34
N THR A 83 11.73 19.79 -0.16
CA THR A 83 11.92 18.44 -0.69
C THR A 83 12.35 17.53 0.45
N THR A 84 11.57 16.50 0.73
CA THR A 84 11.92 15.44 1.67
C THR A 84 12.58 14.26 0.95
N PHE A 85 13.46 13.55 1.64
CA PHE A 85 14.10 12.34 1.15
C PHE A 85 13.73 11.17 2.07
N SER A 86 13.13 10.13 1.50
CA SER A 86 12.77 8.91 2.23
C SER A 86 13.58 7.74 1.67
N PRO A 87 14.55 7.20 2.44
CA PRO A 87 15.35 6.07 1.98
C PRO A 87 14.52 4.78 1.99
N VAL A 88 14.59 4.02 0.90
CA VAL A 88 13.92 2.72 0.73
C VAL A 88 14.95 1.71 0.26
N THR A 89 15.16 0.66 1.05
CA THR A 89 16.05 -0.46 0.70
C THR A 89 15.33 -1.39 -0.27
N LEU A 90 15.87 -1.55 -1.47
CA LEU A 90 15.19 -2.26 -2.55
C LEU A 90 15.19 -3.78 -2.38
N GLY A 91 16.25 -4.33 -1.80
CA GLY A 91 16.39 -5.77 -1.67
C GLY A 91 17.38 -6.17 -0.58
N VAL A 92 17.85 -7.42 -0.68
CA VAL A 92 18.77 -8.02 0.28
C VAL A 92 20.03 -8.47 -0.44
N ASP A 93 21.18 -8.09 0.09
CA ASP A 93 22.45 -8.54 -0.42
C ASP A 93 22.62 -10.06 -0.20
N GLY A 94 23.26 -10.71 -1.18
CA GLY A 94 23.55 -12.13 -1.08
C GLY A 94 24.71 -12.41 -0.13
N ILE A 95 24.84 -13.67 0.27
CA ILE A 95 26.00 -14.15 1.02
C ILE A 95 27.06 -14.56 -0.01
N PRO A 96 28.24 -13.92 -0.06
CA PRO A 96 29.27 -14.24 -1.04
C PRO A 96 29.54 -15.75 -1.11
N ILE A 97 29.67 -16.29 -2.32
CA ILE A 97 29.94 -17.72 -2.62
C ILE A 97 28.73 -18.65 -2.36
N PHE A 98 27.78 -18.27 -1.51
CA PHE A 98 26.72 -19.17 -1.04
C PHE A 98 25.32 -18.83 -1.56
N ALA A 99 24.99 -17.54 -1.75
CA ALA A 99 23.70 -17.11 -2.25
C ALA A 99 23.81 -15.78 -3.01
N GLY A 100 23.12 -15.66 -4.14
CA GLY A 100 22.98 -14.39 -4.85
C GLY A 100 22.02 -13.43 -4.13
N ALA A 101 22.14 -12.14 -4.40
CA ALA A 101 21.24 -11.11 -3.87
C ALA A 101 19.79 -11.29 -4.35
N THR A 102 18.87 -10.84 -3.51
CA THR A 102 17.45 -10.69 -3.80
C THR A 102 17.22 -9.25 -4.19
N LEU A 103 16.80 -9.03 -5.43
CA LEU A 103 16.61 -7.70 -5.99
C LEU A 103 15.14 -7.29 -5.87
N GLY A 104 14.91 -5.99 -5.70
CA GLY A 104 13.59 -5.39 -5.84
C GLY A 104 13.61 -4.21 -6.81
N THR A 105 12.41 -3.78 -7.18
CA THR A 105 12.18 -2.57 -7.98
C THR A 105 11.32 -1.59 -7.21
N LEU A 106 11.62 -0.31 -7.34
CA LEU A 106 10.83 0.79 -6.78
C LEU A 106 10.40 1.69 -7.92
N ASP A 107 9.09 1.75 -8.15
CA ASP A 107 8.50 2.37 -9.33
C ASP A 107 7.42 3.40 -8.94
N SER A 108 7.41 4.56 -9.60
CA SER A 108 6.36 5.58 -9.49
C SER A 108 5.45 5.56 -10.70
N PHE A 109 4.15 5.46 -10.47
CA PHE A 109 3.11 5.45 -11.49
C PHE A 109 2.10 6.58 -11.25
N PRO A 110 2.33 7.81 -11.74
CA PRO A 110 1.50 8.98 -11.42
C PRO A 110 0.07 8.91 -12.01
N LEU A 111 -0.12 8.17 -13.10
CA LEU A 111 -1.41 8.03 -13.79
C LEU A 111 -2.20 6.77 -13.39
N GLN A 112 -1.66 5.95 -12.48
CA GLN A 112 -2.32 4.71 -12.06
C GLN A 112 -3.09 4.90 -10.76
N SER A 113 -4.06 4.02 -10.54
CA SER A 113 -4.92 4.01 -9.36
C SER A 113 -5.67 5.34 -9.15
N PRO A 114 -6.45 5.80 -10.14
CA PRO A 114 -7.21 7.02 -9.99
C PRO A 114 -8.29 6.85 -8.92
N TRP A 115 -8.48 7.89 -8.12
CA TRP A 115 -9.55 8.04 -7.13
C TRP A 115 -10.41 9.21 -7.51
N THR A 116 -11.73 9.04 -7.52
CA THR A 116 -12.70 10.08 -7.84
C THR A 116 -13.70 10.22 -6.70
N THR A 117 -13.90 11.43 -6.21
CA THR A 117 -14.87 11.77 -5.17
C THR A 117 -15.97 12.63 -5.79
N GLN A 118 -17.22 12.20 -5.66
CA GLN A 118 -18.36 12.82 -6.32
C GLN A 118 -19.52 13.03 -5.33
N LEU A 119 -20.09 14.23 -5.35
CA LEU A 119 -21.29 14.58 -4.60
C LEU A 119 -22.00 15.77 -5.26
N ALA A 120 -23.27 15.98 -4.92
CA ALA A 120 -24.01 17.20 -5.20
C ALA A 120 -24.29 17.94 -3.90
N TYR A 121 -24.13 19.26 -3.93
CA TYR A 121 -24.37 20.15 -2.79
C TYR A 121 -25.07 21.42 -3.25
N ASN A 122 -25.68 22.13 -2.31
CA ASN A 122 -26.46 23.33 -2.60
C ASN A 122 -25.67 24.59 -2.25
N ILE A 123 -25.49 25.47 -3.24
CA ILE A 123 -24.95 26.82 -3.04
C ILE A 123 -26.09 27.81 -3.26
N ARG A 124 -26.61 28.40 -2.18
CA ARG A 124 -27.62 29.48 -2.23
C ARG A 124 -28.84 29.15 -3.13
N GLY A 125 -29.32 27.91 -3.08
CA GLY A 125 -30.45 27.42 -3.86
C GLY A 125 -30.07 26.69 -5.16
N VAL A 126 -28.81 26.76 -5.61
CA VAL A 126 -28.33 26.12 -6.83
C VAL A 126 -27.66 24.79 -6.51
N SER A 127 -28.10 23.70 -7.13
CA SER A 127 -27.44 22.39 -7.00
C SER A 127 -26.19 22.35 -7.88
N THR A 128 -25.04 22.17 -7.24
CA THR A 128 -23.72 22.09 -7.87
C THR A 128 -23.17 20.69 -7.68
N LYS A 129 -22.54 20.13 -8.73
CA LYS A 129 -21.86 18.84 -8.67
C LYS A 129 -20.37 19.07 -8.43
N LEU A 130 -19.82 18.31 -7.50
CA LEU A 130 -18.39 18.16 -7.27
C LEU A 130 -17.91 16.87 -7.94
N ASN A 131 -16.76 16.95 -8.58
CA ASN A 131 -16.03 15.79 -9.08
C ASN A 131 -14.54 16.06 -8.92
N GLU A 132 -13.97 15.56 -7.82
CA GLU A 132 -12.55 15.72 -7.51
C GLU A 132 -11.81 14.41 -7.79
N SER A 133 -10.65 14.51 -8.46
CA SER A 133 -9.89 13.33 -8.86
C SER A 133 -8.43 13.41 -8.43
N SER A 134 -7.90 12.31 -7.91
CA SER A 134 -6.49 12.12 -7.64
C SER A 134 -5.98 10.85 -8.30
N SER A 135 -4.66 10.75 -8.49
CA SER A 135 -4.03 9.54 -9.01
C SER A 135 -2.59 9.45 -8.55
N GLY A 136 -2.02 8.26 -8.68
CA GLY A 136 -0.63 8.03 -8.36
C GLY A 136 -0.44 6.91 -7.36
N ARG A 137 0.57 6.08 -7.63
CA ARG A 137 1.07 5.11 -6.66
C ARG A 137 2.58 4.95 -6.77
N ILE A 138 3.19 4.54 -5.67
CA ILE A 138 4.57 4.06 -5.63
C ILE A 138 4.54 2.59 -5.24
N VAL A 139 5.28 1.76 -5.95
CA VAL A 139 5.32 0.31 -5.75
C VAL A 139 6.76 -0.11 -5.50
N LEU A 140 7.01 -0.69 -4.32
CA LEU A 140 8.20 -1.47 -4.06
C LEU A 140 7.83 -2.94 -4.26
N ASP A 141 8.38 -3.57 -5.30
CA ASP A 141 8.18 -4.99 -5.60
C ASP A 141 9.47 -5.77 -5.33
N VAL A 142 9.43 -6.77 -4.44
CA VAL A 142 10.62 -7.51 -3.99
C VAL A 142 10.41 -8.99 -4.23
N PHE A 143 11.11 -9.54 -5.22
CA PHE A 143 10.99 -10.94 -5.58
C PHE A 143 11.84 -11.85 -4.68
N ASN A 144 11.37 -12.03 -3.45
CA ASN A 144 11.99 -12.90 -2.45
C ASN A 144 12.09 -14.35 -2.94
N ARG A 145 13.25 -14.97 -2.70
CA ARG A 145 13.55 -16.35 -3.14
C ARG A 145 13.30 -17.38 -2.04
N TYR A 146 13.53 -17.00 -0.78
CA TYR A 146 13.45 -17.87 0.39
C TYR A 146 12.28 -17.51 1.32
N TYR A 147 11.80 -16.28 1.23
CA TYR A 147 10.61 -15.75 1.86
C TYR A 147 9.50 -15.49 0.83
N LEU A 148 8.29 -15.16 1.30
CA LEU A 148 7.15 -14.88 0.43
C LEU A 148 7.43 -13.65 -0.44
N HIS A 149 7.03 -13.72 -1.72
CA HIS A 149 6.97 -12.56 -2.60
C HIS A 149 5.96 -11.55 -2.01
N GLN A 150 6.43 -10.33 -1.81
CA GLN A 150 5.63 -9.23 -1.28
C GLN A 150 5.90 -7.96 -2.07
N ALA A 151 4.86 -7.13 -2.19
CA ALA A 151 4.97 -5.77 -2.67
C ALA A 151 4.39 -4.80 -1.62
N ILE A 152 5.04 -3.65 -1.46
CA ILE A 152 4.59 -2.57 -0.60
C ILE A 152 4.22 -1.39 -1.49
N ILE A 153 3.01 -0.90 -1.32
CA ILE A 153 2.44 0.11 -2.20
C ILE A 153 2.01 1.29 -1.39
N TYR A 154 2.42 2.49 -1.79
CA TYR A 154 1.79 3.72 -1.37
C TYR A 154 0.79 4.16 -2.44
N GLU A 155 -0.47 4.35 -2.06
CA GLU A 155 -1.54 4.80 -2.95
C GLU A 155 -2.53 5.68 -2.17
N ASN A 156 -2.83 6.88 -2.68
CA ASN A 156 -3.81 7.79 -2.11
C ASN A 156 -3.75 7.94 -0.57
N GLY A 157 -2.54 8.12 -0.03
CA GLY A 157 -2.30 8.28 1.40
C GLY A 157 -2.29 6.99 2.23
N ALA A 158 -2.57 5.83 1.64
CA ALA A 158 -2.49 4.53 2.30
C ALA A 158 -1.18 3.81 1.96
N VAL A 159 -0.67 2.99 2.89
CA VAL A 159 0.37 1.99 2.60
C VAL A 159 -0.26 0.60 2.64
N VAL A 160 -0.29 -0.06 1.48
CA VAL A 160 -0.82 -1.40 1.27
C VAL A 160 0.32 -2.40 1.21
N ARG A 161 0.14 -3.55 1.87
CA ARG A 161 0.95 -4.73 1.67
C ARG A 161 0.19 -5.71 0.79
N TRP A 162 0.82 -6.13 -0.31
CA TRP A 162 0.37 -7.19 -1.18
C TRP A 162 1.28 -8.42 -1.03
N GLN A 163 0.68 -9.60 -0.98
CA GLN A 163 1.38 -10.88 -0.97
C GLN A 163 0.48 -11.97 -1.57
N ASN A 164 1.03 -13.14 -1.87
CA ASN A 164 0.26 -14.22 -2.51
C ASN A 164 -0.97 -14.69 -1.71
N ASP A 165 -0.96 -14.54 -0.38
CA ASP A 165 -2.07 -14.93 0.49
C ASP A 165 -3.18 -13.86 0.62
N GLY A 166 -2.95 -12.64 0.14
CA GLY A 166 -3.88 -11.53 0.35
C GLY A 166 -3.29 -10.13 0.32
N GLN A 167 -4.15 -9.17 0.59
CA GLN A 167 -3.86 -7.74 0.54
C GLN A 167 -4.37 -7.08 1.82
N SER A 168 -3.61 -6.15 2.39
CA SER A 168 -4.01 -5.42 3.59
C SER A 168 -3.45 -4.01 3.60
N ILE A 169 -4.28 -3.02 3.95
CA ILE A 169 -3.80 -1.69 4.33
C ILE A 169 -3.14 -1.81 5.71
N ARG A 170 -1.93 -1.28 5.83
CA ARG A 170 -1.12 -1.35 7.04
C ARG A 170 -0.82 0.03 7.62
N ALA A 171 -0.78 1.05 6.78
CA ALA A 171 -0.89 2.44 7.22
C ALA A 171 -2.14 3.04 6.56
N ASN A 172 -3.10 3.47 7.39
CA ASN A 172 -4.39 3.94 6.91
C ASN A 172 -4.26 5.28 6.16
N PRO A 173 -5.07 5.50 5.11
CA PRO A 173 -5.26 6.83 4.55
C PRO A 173 -6.05 7.69 5.54
N THR A 174 -6.01 9.01 5.35
CA THR A 174 -6.78 9.93 6.18
C THR A 174 -8.23 9.96 5.70
N PHE A 175 -9.04 9.10 6.31
CA PHE A 175 -10.48 9.00 6.12
C PHE A 175 -11.17 8.85 7.47
N GLU A 176 -12.16 9.70 7.72
CA GLU A 176 -12.89 9.69 8.96
C GLU A 176 -14.37 9.96 8.70
N VAL A 177 -15.22 9.24 9.42
CA VAL A 177 -16.66 9.43 9.39
C VAL A 177 -17.14 9.51 10.82
N GLU A 178 -17.78 10.62 11.15
CA GLU A 178 -18.37 10.84 12.46
C GLU A 178 -19.88 10.95 12.33
N VAL A 179 -20.58 10.27 13.24
CA VAL A 179 -22.04 10.38 13.38
C VAL A 179 -22.33 11.16 14.66
N VAL A 180 -22.74 12.42 14.51
CA VAL A 180 -23.01 13.34 15.63
C VAL A 180 -24.44 13.82 15.52
N ASN A 181 -25.22 13.74 16.61
CA ASN A 181 -26.61 14.21 16.64
C ASN A 181 -27.47 13.68 15.47
N ASN A 182 -27.26 12.41 15.10
CA ASN A 182 -27.94 11.74 13.98
C ASN A 182 -27.64 12.31 12.59
N THR A 183 -26.59 13.14 12.45
CA THR A 183 -26.07 13.60 11.15
C THR A 183 -24.67 13.02 10.91
N VAL A 184 -24.25 13.01 9.64
CA VAL A 184 -22.96 12.45 9.22
C VAL A 184 -22.03 13.59 8.83
N GLN A 185 -20.79 13.53 9.33
CA GLN A 185 -19.67 14.33 8.86
C GLN A 185 -18.62 13.40 8.27
N VAL A 186 -18.13 13.73 7.07
CA VAL A 186 -17.09 12.94 6.40
C VAL A 186 -15.87 13.81 6.20
N SER A 187 -14.70 13.31 6.56
CA SER A 187 -13.41 13.93 6.27
C SER A 187 -12.60 12.97 5.40
N TRP A 188 -12.17 13.41 4.23
CA TRP A 188 -11.45 12.60 3.27
C TRP A 188 -10.28 13.37 2.68
N VAL A 189 -9.12 12.72 2.64
CA VAL A 189 -7.92 13.28 2.03
C VAL A 189 -7.57 12.47 0.79
N GLN A 190 -7.42 13.18 -0.32
CA GLN A 190 -6.90 12.67 -1.58
C GLN A 190 -5.46 13.13 -1.77
N VAL A 191 -4.61 12.24 -2.25
CA VAL A 191 -3.19 12.53 -2.52
C VAL A 191 -2.90 12.18 -3.97
N SER A 192 -2.60 13.20 -4.77
CA SER A 192 -2.08 13.05 -6.12
C SER A 192 -0.57 13.01 -6.11
N LEU A 193 0.01 11.98 -6.73
CA LEU A 193 1.44 11.89 -6.97
C LEU A 193 1.75 12.24 -8.42
N PHE A 194 2.68 13.18 -8.60
CA PHE A 194 3.24 13.57 -9.89
C PHE A 194 4.69 13.10 -9.99
N GLY A 195 5.20 12.96 -11.20
CA GLY A 195 6.57 12.52 -11.41
C GLY A 195 6.72 11.01 -11.53
N GLN A 196 7.69 10.62 -12.35
CA GLN A 196 8.00 9.25 -12.69
C GLN A 196 9.42 8.94 -12.23
N GLY A 197 9.69 7.66 -12.03
CA GLY A 197 10.99 7.19 -11.65
C GLY A 197 10.95 5.70 -11.41
N SER A 198 12.09 5.06 -11.60
CA SER A 198 12.28 3.64 -11.35
C SER A 198 13.70 3.43 -10.86
N ALA A 199 13.85 2.61 -9.84
CA ALA A 199 15.15 2.12 -9.43
C ALA A 199 15.06 0.62 -9.13
N ALA A 200 16.15 -0.11 -9.40
CA ALA A 200 16.21 -1.54 -9.22
C ALA A 200 17.56 -1.96 -8.62
N GLY A 201 17.53 -2.92 -7.69
CA GLY A 201 18.75 -3.41 -7.06
C GLY A 201 18.51 -4.04 -5.70
N SER A 202 19.59 -4.23 -4.95
CA SER A 202 19.57 -4.59 -3.52
C SER A 202 19.89 -3.41 -2.60
N GLN A 203 20.37 -2.30 -3.15
CA GLN A 203 20.81 -1.14 -2.39
C GLN A 203 19.65 -0.26 -1.94
N THR A 204 19.96 0.76 -1.14
CA THR A 204 18.99 1.75 -0.69
C THR A 204 18.93 2.90 -1.68
N GLU A 205 17.72 3.17 -2.15
CA GLU A 205 17.39 4.25 -3.06
C GLU A 205 16.49 5.27 -2.38
N GLY A 206 16.40 6.47 -2.95
CA GLY A 206 15.63 7.57 -2.39
C GLY A 206 14.30 7.79 -3.07
N ILE A 207 13.25 8.02 -2.28
CA ILE A 207 12.04 8.71 -2.75
C ILE A 207 12.15 10.17 -2.33
N HIS A 208 12.28 11.05 -3.30
CA HIS A 208 12.18 12.49 -3.11
C HIS A 208 10.72 12.90 -3.21
N ALA A 209 10.21 13.67 -2.25
CA ALA A 209 8.83 14.17 -2.26
C ALA A 209 8.77 15.65 -1.92
N LYS A 210 8.07 16.42 -2.75
CA LYS A 210 7.80 17.85 -2.53
C LYS A 210 6.32 18.14 -2.74
N LEU A 211 5.66 18.65 -1.71
CA LEU A 211 4.28 19.11 -1.77
C LEU A 211 4.20 20.43 -2.55
N ILE A 212 3.48 20.44 -3.66
CA ILE A 212 3.29 21.61 -4.52
C ILE A 212 2.12 22.46 -4.03
N GLY A 213 1.07 21.81 -3.52
CA GLY A 213 -0.12 22.50 -3.06
C GLY A 213 -1.05 21.60 -2.27
N VAL A 214 -1.93 22.24 -1.51
CA VAL A 214 -3.06 21.61 -0.84
C VAL A 214 -4.28 22.48 -1.12
N ASP A 215 -5.35 21.84 -1.57
CA ASP A 215 -6.67 22.44 -1.57
C ASP A 215 -7.51 21.78 -0.47
N ARG A 216 -8.21 22.60 0.32
CA ARG A 216 -9.13 22.11 1.35
C ARG A 216 -10.45 22.84 1.19
N GLN A 217 -11.52 22.07 1.01
CA GLN A 217 -12.86 22.58 0.89
C GLN A 217 -13.83 21.84 1.80
N ASP A 218 -14.67 22.62 2.48
CA ASP A 218 -15.73 22.12 3.33
C ASP A 218 -17.07 22.31 2.58
N TYR A 219 -17.66 21.20 2.12
CA TYR A 219 -18.94 21.18 1.43
C TYR A 219 -20.08 21.02 2.43
N THR A 220 -20.96 22.02 2.48
CA THR A 220 -22.18 22.00 3.30
C THR A 220 -23.42 21.94 2.41
N GLY A 221 -24.57 21.56 2.98
CA GLY A 221 -25.81 21.45 2.22
C GLY A 221 -25.76 20.35 1.16
N VAL A 222 -25.17 19.19 1.50
CA VAL A 222 -25.03 18.05 0.61
C VAL A 222 -26.41 17.47 0.30
N THR A 223 -26.74 17.34 -0.99
CA THR A 223 -28.07 16.92 -1.47
C THR A 223 -28.08 15.53 -2.11
N SER A 224 -26.92 14.95 -2.39
CA SER A 224 -26.79 13.57 -2.89
C SER A 224 -26.03 12.67 -1.94
N ASP A 225 -25.98 11.38 -2.25
CA ASP A 225 -25.00 10.46 -1.68
C ASP A 225 -23.57 10.91 -2.00
N LEU A 226 -22.63 10.49 -1.17
CA LEU A 226 -21.19 10.64 -1.40
C LEU A 226 -20.65 9.39 -2.08
N TRP A 227 -20.00 9.57 -3.22
CA TRP A 227 -19.36 8.51 -3.97
C TRP A 227 -17.84 8.68 -3.95
N MET A 228 -17.11 7.61 -3.66
CA MET A 228 -15.67 7.53 -3.86
C MET A 228 -15.37 6.28 -4.70
N ASN A 229 -14.92 6.48 -5.93
CA ASN A 229 -14.66 5.40 -6.88
C ASN A 229 -13.17 5.33 -7.21
N SER A 230 -12.66 4.13 -7.39
CA SER A 230 -11.26 3.93 -7.77
C SER A 230 -11.07 2.70 -8.64
N THR A 231 -9.99 2.66 -9.40
CA THR A 231 -9.57 1.49 -10.17
C THR A 231 -8.15 1.10 -9.77
N THR A 232 -8.00 0.11 -8.89
CA THR A 232 -6.69 -0.32 -8.37
C THR A 232 -6.60 -1.85 -8.21
N PRO A 233 -5.43 -2.47 -8.43
CA PRO A 233 -5.21 -3.89 -8.13
C PRO A 233 -5.42 -4.28 -6.65
N TYR A 234 -5.50 -3.28 -5.76
CA TYR A 234 -5.54 -3.47 -4.30
C TYR A 234 -6.93 -3.32 -3.68
N GLY A 235 -8.00 -3.49 -4.47
CA GLY A 235 -9.36 -3.15 -4.04
C GLY A 235 -9.92 -3.97 -2.89
N VAL A 236 -9.44 -5.20 -2.67
CA VAL A 236 -9.86 -6.00 -1.50
C VAL A 236 -9.41 -5.33 -0.21
N ALA A 237 -8.18 -4.81 -0.16
CA ALA A 237 -7.64 -4.11 1.01
C ALA A 237 -8.43 -2.83 1.31
N TRP A 238 -8.78 -2.07 0.26
CA TRP A 238 -9.59 -0.85 0.38
C TRP A 238 -11.00 -1.13 0.87
N VAL A 239 -11.71 -2.14 0.34
CA VAL A 239 -13.05 -2.49 0.84
C VAL A 239 -13.01 -2.92 2.30
N GLN A 240 -11.99 -3.68 2.72
CA GLN A 240 -11.82 -4.05 4.13
C GLN A 240 -11.61 -2.81 5.02
N PHE A 241 -10.79 -1.86 4.58
CA PHE A 241 -10.58 -0.59 5.28
C PHE A 241 -11.87 0.22 5.42
N PHE A 242 -12.56 0.49 4.31
CA PHE A 242 -13.80 1.27 4.35
C PHE A 242 -14.88 0.59 5.18
N ASN A 243 -15.00 -0.74 5.10
CA ASN A 243 -15.97 -1.47 5.91
C ASN A 243 -15.66 -1.37 7.41
N ALA A 244 -14.38 -1.46 7.80
CA ALA A 244 -13.99 -1.29 9.20
C ALA A 244 -14.28 0.12 9.71
N THR A 245 -13.92 1.14 8.94
CA THR A 245 -14.10 2.55 9.33
C THR A 245 -15.59 2.94 9.36
N LEU A 246 -16.35 2.63 8.30
CA LEU A 246 -17.78 2.92 8.23
C LEU A 246 -18.59 2.07 9.21
N GLY A 247 -18.23 0.78 9.37
CA GLY A 247 -18.87 -0.10 10.34
C GLY A 247 -18.72 0.43 11.77
N THR A 248 -17.54 0.96 12.11
CA THR A 248 -17.31 1.62 13.40
C THR A 248 -18.15 2.90 13.54
N ALA A 249 -18.16 3.76 12.51
CA ALA A 249 -18.89 5.03 12.54
C ALA A 249 -20.41 4.86 12.67
N PHE A 250 -20.98 3.86 11.99
CA PHE A 250 -22.42 3.59 11.97
C PHE A 250 -22.87 2.52 12.97
N GLY A 251 -21.96 1.96 13.77
CA GLY A 251 -22.27 0.89 14.74
C GLY A 251 -22.68 -0.44 14.09
N VAL A 252 -22.18 -0.74 12.89
CA VAL A 252 -22.43 -2.00 12.17
C VAL A 252 -21.36 -3.02 12.54
N GLY A 253 -21.72 -3.96 13.42
CA GLY A 253 -20.86 -5.07 13.82
C GLY A 253 -20.88 -6.25 12.82
N ARG A 254 -20.01 -7.24 13.05
CA ARG A 254 -19.96 -8.47 12.23
C ARG A 254 -21.27 -9.26 12.26
N ASP A 255 -21.97 -9.23 13.40
CA ASP A 255 -23.22 -9.95 13.62
C ASP A 255 -24.42 -9.34 12.86
N ALA A 256 -24.23 -8.14 12.29
CA ALA A 256 -25.27 -7.47 11.51
C ALA A 256 -25.58 -8.20 10.19
N PHE A 257 -24.61 -8.94 9.63
CA PHE A 257 -24.72 -9.60 8.31
C PHE A 257 -25.41 -10.98 8.36
N THR A 258 -26.24 -11.23 9.35
CA THR A 258 -26.99 -12.49 9.50
C THR A 258 -28.22 -12.58 8.60
N THR A 259 -28.80 -11.43 8.23
CA THR A 259 -29.98 -11.34 7.35
C THR A 259 -29.76 -10.35 6.21
N CYS A 260 -29.90 -10.84 4.98
CA CYS A 260 -29.85 -10.04 3.76
C CYS A 260 -31.21 -10.11 3.05
N PRO A 261 -31.92 -8.98 2.83
CA PRO A 261 -31.66 -7.60 3.29
C PRO A 261 -31.96 -7.38 4.79
N PRO A 262 -31.51 -6.26 5.41
CA PRO A 262 -30.85 -5.11 4.78
C PRO A 262 -29.32 -5.09 4.87
N TYR A 263 -28.70 -6.07 5.54
CA TYR A 263 -27.26 -6.20 5.67
C TYR A 263 -26.77 -7.37 4.82
N CYS A 264 -26.17 -7.07 3.68
CA CYS A 264 -25.75 -8.08 2.71
C CYS A 264 -24.23 -8.09 2.58
N PHE A 265 -23.64 -9.27 2.71
CA PHE A 265 -22.25 -9.54 2.37
C PHE A 265 -22.23 -10.63 1.29
N ALA A 266 -21.56 -10.36 0.18
CA ALA A 266 -21.37 -11.32 -0.90
C ALA A 266 -19.93 -11.28 -1.39
N GLN A 267 -19.35 -12.47 -1.57
CA GLN A 267 -18.01 -12.63 -2.11
C GLN A 267 -17.99 -13.78 -3.12
N SER A 268 -17.40 -13.55 -4.28
CA SER A 268 -17.24 -14.54 -5.35
C SER A 268 -15.77 -14.76 -5.67
N TYR A 269 -15.45 -15.93 -6.21
CA TYR A 269 -14.09 -16.31 -6.57
C TYR A 269 -14.05 -16.80 -8.01
N LEU A 270 -12.94 -16.49 -8.70
CA LEU A 270 -12.62 -17.02 -10.02
C LEU A 270 -11.14 -17.43 -10.03
N ALA A 271 -10.86 -18.69 -10.33
CA ALA A 271 -9.50 -19.24 -10.37
C ALA A 271 -8.67 -18.96 -9.09
N GLY A 272 -9.28 -19.10 -7.91
CA GLY A 272 -8.59 -18.88 -6.62
C GLY A 272 -8.41 -17.40 -6.24
N LYS A 273 -8.84 -16.46 -7.08
CA LYS A 273 -8.83 -15.02 -6.81
C LYS A 273 -10.22 -14.52 -6.44
N ILE A 274 -10.27 -13.53 -5.57
CA ILE A 274 -11.52 -12.82 -5.25
C ILE A 274 -11.96 -12.04 -6.50
N GLN A 275 -13.12 -12.41 -7.05
CA GLN A 275 -13.66 -11.80 -8.25
C GLN A 275 -14.50 -10.57 -7.89
N THR A 276 -15.41 -10.71 -6.93
CA THR A 276 -16.24 -9.61 -6.46
C THR A 276 -16.36 -9.67 -4.94
N VAL A 277 -16.33 -8.51 -4.29
CA VAL A 277 -16.73 -8.30 -2.89
C VAL A 277 -17.81 -7.24 -2.89
N SER A 278 -18.94 -7.49 -2.24
CA SER A 278 -20.00 -6.51 -2.06
C SER A 278 -20.50 -6.51 -0.62
N ILE A 279 -20.60 -5.31 -0.05
CA ILE A 279 -21.14 -5.05 1.28
C ILE A 279 -22.22 -4.00 1.11
N THR A 280 -23.46 -4.35 1.43
CA THR A 280 -24.59 -3.40 1.42
C THR A 280 -25.15 -3.32 2.82
N THR A 281 -25.29 -2.10 3.34
CA THR A 281 -25.94 -1.81 4.62
C THR A 281 -26.99 -0.72 4.39
N PRO A 282 -27.84 -0.42 5.38
CA PRO A 282 -28.76 0.72 5.28
C PRO A 282 -28.10 2.11 5.21
N TYR A 283 -26.78 2.21 5.40
CA TYR A 283 -26.05 3.49 5.49
C TYR A 283 -25.02 3.67 4.38
N TYR A 284 -24.48 2.57 3.86
CA TYR A 284 -23.43 2.60 2.85
C TYR A 284 -23.40 1.31 2.04
N LYS A 285 -22.84 1.42 0.83
CA LYS A 285 -22.54 0.30 -0.06
C LYS A 285 -21.07 0.34 -0.49
N LEU A 286 -20.42 -0.81 -0.41
CA LEU A 286 -19.05 -1.03 -0.85
C LEU A 286 -19.06 -2.14 -1.89
N THR A 287 -18.35 -1.93 -2.99
CA THR A 287 -18.05 -3.01 -3.94
C THR A 287 -16.61 -2.94 -4.40
N ALA A 288 -15.97 -4.10 -4.58
CA ALA A 288 -14.77 -4.26 -5.38
C ALA A 288 -15.04 -5.35 -6.41
N ASP A 289 -14.92 -5.03 -7.69
CA ASP A 289 -15.15 -5.99 -8.78
C ASP A 289 -13.92 -6.07 -9.69
N TRP A 290 -13.32 -7.25 -9.78
CA TRP A 290 -12.11 -7.49 -10.56
C TRP A 290 -12.41 -7.43 -12.06
N LYS A 291 -11.77 -6.53 -12.78
CA LYS A 291 -11.87 -6.43 -14.24
C LYS A 291 -10.63 -7.02 -14.88
N ASN A 292 -10.78 -8.19 -15.51
CA ASN A 292 -9.68 -8.86 -16.22
C ASN A 292 -9.02 -7.97 -17.29
N SER A 293 -9.80 -7.14 -18.00
CA SER A 293 -9.29 -6.21 -19.01
C SER A 293 -8.38 -5.12 -18.44
N LYS A 294 -8.58 -4.74 -17.17
CA LYS A 294 -7.80 -3.69 -16.49
C LYS A 294 -6.72 -4.24 -15.57
N LEU A 295 -6.74 -5.55 -15.28
CA LEU A 295 -5.96 -6.19 -14.23
C LEU A 295 -6.07 -5.42 -12.88
N ALA A 296 -7.28 -4.94 -12.57
CA ALA A 296 -7.56 -4.12 -11.40
C ALA A 296 -9.00 -4.33 -10.90
N TYR A 297 -9.28 -3.95 -9.65
CA TYR A 297 -10.64 -3.87 -9.13
C TYR A 297 -11.22 -2.49 -9.41
N ASP A 298 -12.47 -2.44 -9.87
CA ASP A 298 -13.30 -1.25 -9.78
C ASP A 298 -13.92 -1.21 -8.39
N ILE A 299 -13.53 -0.20 -7.61
CA ILE A 299 -14.00 0.06 -6.25
C ILE A 299 -15.08 1.12 -6.32
N VAL A 300 -16.17 0.89 -5.60
CA VAL A 300 -17.23 1.86 -5.38
C VAL A 300 -17.50 1.92 -3.88
N VAL A 301 -17.37 3.11 -3.32
CA VAL A 301 -17.79 3.45 -1.96
C VAL A 301 -18.91 4.46 -2.07
N GLN A 302 -20.09 4.10 -1.60
CA GLN A 302 -21.27 4.96 -1.61
C GLN A 302 -21.74 5.13 -0.17
N ILE A 303 -21.75 6.36 0.35
CA ILE A 303 -22.36 6.69 1.65
C ILE A 303 -23.71 7.33 1.35
N TYR A 304 -24.77 6.72 1.87
CA TYR A 304 -26.14 7.15 1.63
C TYR A 304 -26.44 8.45 2.38
N ASN A 305 -27.09 9.38 1.68
CA ASN A 305 -27.53 10.64 2.25
C ASN A 305 -29.06 10.68 2.35
N TYR A 306 -29.60 11.24 3.43
CA TYR A 306 -31.01 11.62 3.51
C TYR A 306 -31.18 13.02 2.90
N PRO A 307 -32.08 13.24 1.91
CA PRO A 307 -33.23 12.41 1.58
C PRO A 307 -33.08 11.48 0.36
N THR A 308 -31.95 11.44 -0.34
CA THR A 308 -31.79 10.60 -1.56
C THR A 308 -31.98 9.12 -1.29
N HIS A 309 -31.55 8.66 -0.12
CA HIS A 309 -31.90 7.39 0.46
C HIS A 309 -32.81 7.66 1.66
N PRO A 310 -34.05 7.10 1.68
CA PRO A 310 -34.93 7.21 2.84
C PRO A 310 -34.34 6.53 4.08
N SER A 311 -35.04 6.70 5.21
CA SER A 311 -34.69 6.06 6.49
C SER A 311 -34.30 4.58 6.32
N PRO A 312 -33.20 4.12 6.95
CA PRO A 312 -32.50 4.73 8.09
C PRO A 312 -31.25 5.55 7.71
N ALA A 313 -31.04 5.91 6.44
CA ALA A 313 -29.91 6.77 6.07
C ALA A 313 -29.95 8.09 6.85
N LYS A 314 -28.77 8.60 7.21
CA LYS A 314 -28.60 9.82 8.00
C LYS A 314 -28.23 10.98 7.07
N PRO A 315 -28.67 12.22 7.35
CA PRO A 315 -28.30 13.37 6.53
C PRO A 315 -26.80 13.66 6.67
N ILE A 316 -26.12 13.78 5.52
CA ILE A 316 -24.73 14.22 5.43
C ILE A 316 -24.71 15.74 5.52
N THR A 317 -24.20 16.28 6.63
CA THR A 317 -24.20 17.72 6.87
C THR A 317 -22.97 18.42 6.32
N ILE A 318 -21.81 17.75 6.41
CA ILE A 318 -20.51 18.31 6.04
C ILE A 318 -19.67 17.22 5.39
N VAL A 319 -19.09 17.52 4.23
CA VAL A 319 -18.01 16.74 3.63
C VAL A 319 -16.79 17.64 3.53
N ARG A 320 -15.72 17.30 4.27
CA ARG A 320 -14.43 17.97 4.22
C ARG A 320 -13.55 17.17 3.26
N LEU A 321 -13.25 17.77 2.12
CA LEU A 321 -12.36 17.18 1.14
C LEU A 321 -11.07 17.98 1.14
N GLN A 322 -9.95 17.28 1.28
CA GLN A 322 -8.64 17.85 1.12
C GLN A 322 -7.91 17.12 0.01
N HIS A 323 -7.32 17.87 -0.91
CA HIS A 323 -6.55 17.33 -2.01
C HIS A 323 -5.11 17.86 -1.93
N ALA A 324 -4.14 16.96 -1.77
CA ALA A 324 -2.72 17.28 -1.82
C ALA A 324 -2.11 16.90 -3.17
N PHE A 325 -1.24 17.78 -3.66
CA PHE A 325 -0.50 17.62 -4.90
C PHE A 325 0.99 17.46 -4.57
N VAL A 326 1.53 16.26 -4.74
CA VAL A 326 2.90 15.92 -4.33
C VAL A 326 3.70 15.52 -5.56
N ASN A 327 4.81 16.21 -5.83
CA ASN A 327 5.77 15.75 -6.83
C ASN A 327 6.72 14.73 -6.21
N VAL A 328 6.97 13.63 -6.92
CA VAL A 328 7.85 12.54 -6.49
C VAL A 328 8.89 12.21 -7.56
N ALA A 329 10.10 11.85 -7.11
CA ALA A 329 11.16 11.30 -7.95
C ALA A 329 11.85 10.14 -7.23
N ILE A 330 12.26 9.11 -7.99
CA ILE A 330 12.91 7.90 -7.47
C ILE A 330 14.31 7.78 -8.07
N GLY A 331 15.31 7.48 -7.23
CA GLY A 331 16.65 7.05 -7.67
C GLY A 331 17.61 8.15 -8.11
N GLU A 332 17.20 9.42 -8.13
CA GLU A 332 18.08 10.52 -8.54
C GLU A 332 18.85 11.12 -7.37
N ARG A 333 20.19 11.07 -7.42
CA ARG A 333 21.08 11.84 -6.54
C ARG A 333 20.92 13.33 -6.82
N GLY A 334 20.03 14.03 -6.11
CA GLY A 334 20.12 15.48 -5.89
C GLY A 334 20.26 16.39 -7.12
N SER A 335 20.16 15.88 -8.34
CA SER A 335 20.10 16.65 -9.57
C SER A 335 18.63 16.84 -9.84
N ASP A 336 18.07 17.84 -9.17
CA ASP A 336 16.77 18.40 -9.42
C ASP A 336 15.63 17.38 -9.55
N VAL A 337 14.72 17.39 -8.57
CA VAL A 337 13.31 17.32 -8.96
C VAL A 337 13.08 18.55 -9.87
N GLN A 338 13.43 18.46 -11.16
CA GLN A 338 13.15 19.52 -12.13
C GLN A 338 11.64 19.53 -12.25
N ILE A 339 11.06 20.56 -11.63
CA ILE A 339 9.67 20.96 -11.76
C ILE A 339 9.60 21.90 -12.94
#